data_AF-A0A3A4UDI5-F1
#
_entry.id   AF-A0A3A4UDI5-F1
#
_cell.length_a   1.000
_cell.length_b   1.000
_cell.length_c   1.000
_cell.angle_alpha   90.00
_cell.angle_beta   90.00
_cell.angle_gamma   90.00
#
_symmetry.space_group_name_H-M   'P 1'
#
loop_
_entity.id
_entity.type
_entity.pdbx_description
1 polymer ?
#
loop_
_entity_poly.entity_id
_entity_poly.type
_entity_poly.pdbx_seq_one_letter_code
_entity_poly.pdbx_strand_id
1 'polypeptide(L)'
;MYTFTCTEYKDMEQSAEQKARGSASHRECSGQDTRIKIRFNEGGHGLINGSIQFDMPLDAENLTKIQSKFGSEEAIVRQLIHTVVDKSIYMSGPHMSSRESFAEKRTDLVRIVEDQIENGIYATLQKEAKVKDPITGVEKTVTQVEIITKDGKPQRQEAAQLTAFGIRPFNFTIKSLDYYEDVERQIQQQQQLNMEVQISIAEAKKAEQRAITVAEQGKANAAQAKWEQEVEKAKAVTKAEQELEVARLNAQAAEQFKRAEILRGEGEGTRKRLVMQADGGLQAKLEAIKEINKYYADAIKDYKGAWVPQIVMGGEVGRAPGGAANDFIDLLKVKAARDMAVDMSIAGREQTKPKQ
;
A
#
# COMPACT_ATOMS: atom_id res chain seq x y z
N MET A 1 28.70 -15.53 58.12
CA MET A 1 28.60 -15.17 56.69
C MET A 1 29.90 -15.60 56.03
N TYR A 2 29.89 -16.72 55.30
CA TYR A 2 31.08 -17.20 54.58
C TYR A 2 30.90 -16.93 53.10
N THR A 3 31.71 -16.03 52.55
CA THR A 3 31.77 -15.73 51.12
C THR A 3 33.11 -16.23 50.58
N PHE A 4 33.08 -17.27 49.75
CA PHE A 4 34.15 -17.56 48.80
C PHE A 4 33.69 -17.09 47.42
N THR A 5 34.26 -15.97 46.97
CA THR A 5 34.11 -15.48 45.60
C THR A 5 35.28 -16.00 44.78
N CYS A 6 35.02 -16.96 43.88
CA CYS A 6 35.88 -17.18 42.73
C CYS A 6 35.26 -16.41 41.56
N THR A 7 35.63 -15.14 41.43
CA THR A 7 35.35 -14.35 40.23
C THR A 7 36.41 -14.69 39.21
N GLU A 8 36.06 -15.49 38.20
CA GLU A 8 36.82 -15.53 36.95
C GLU A 8 36.65 -14.17 36.24
N TYR A 9 37.71 -13.36 36.24
CA TYR A 9 37.89 -12.33 35.23
C TYR A 9 38.72 -12.95 34.12
N LYS A 10 38.09 -13.15 32.97
CA LYS A 10 38.68 -13.71 31.76
C LYS A 10 39.24 -12.52 30.96
N ASP A 11 40.49 -12.14 31.20
CA ASP A 11 41.17 -11.18 30.33
C ASP A 11 41.54 -11.88 29.02
N MET A 12 40.88 -11.42 27.95
CA MET A 12 41.32 -11.65 26.59
C MET A 12 42.67 -10.96 26.37
N GLU A 13 43.73 -11.75 26.25
CA GLU A 13 44.85 -11.55 25.33
C GLU A 13 45.98 -12.49 25.77
N GLN A 14 46.21 -13.56 25.00
CA GLN A 14 47.56 -13.84 24.49
C GLN A 14 47.52 -14.99 23.47
N SER A 15 48.05 -14.62 22.32
CA SER A 15 48.27 -15.40 21.12
C SER A 15 49.09 -16.67 21.35
N ALA A 16 48.60 -17.76 20.77
CA ALA A 16 49.35 -18.72 19.95
C ALA A 16 50.88 -18.78 20.14
N GLU A 17 51.38 -19.39 21.24
CA GLU A 17 52.68 -20.07 21.25
C GLU A 17 52.91 -20.82 22.59
N GLN A 18 52.21 -21.93 22.82
CA GLN A 18 52.60 -22.89 23.86
C GLN A 18 52.05 -24.30 23.59
N LYS A 19 52.21 -24.75 22.34
CA LYS A 19 52.18 -26.18 21.99
C LYS A 19 53.62 -26.67 21.87
N ALA A 20 54.29 -26.93 22.99
CA ALA A 20 55.41 -27.88 23.08
C ALA A 20 55.98 -27.93 24.50
N ARG A 21 56.11 -29.16 25.00
CA ARG A 21 56.88 -29.60 26.18
C ARG A 21 56.17 -29.53 27.53
N GLY A 22 56.14 -30.70 28.17
CA GLY A 22 56.14 -30.82 29.61
C GLY A 22 54.78 -31.22 30.15
N SER A 23 54.69 -32.48 30.58
CA SER A 23 53.74 -32.97 31.57
C SER A 23 53.80 -32.09 32.82
N ALA A 24 53.04 -31.01 32.84
CA ALA A 24 52.71 -30.29 34.06
C ALA A 24 51.46 -30.96 34.62
N SER A 25 51.65 -31.77 35.66
CA SER A 25 50.56 -32.17 36.54
C SER A 25 49.87 -30.89 37.00
N HIS A 26 48.66 -30.69 36.47
CA HIS A 26 47.76 -29.66 36.95
C HIS A 26 47.51 -29.98 38.42
N ARG A 27 48.23 -29.29 39.33
CA ARG A 27 47.89 -29.29 40.75
C ARG A 27 46.54 -28.61 40.83
N GLU A 28 45.49 -29.42 40.90
CA GLU A 28 44.18 -29.00 41.34
C GLU A 28 44.37 -28.19 42.63
N CYS A 29 44.16 -26.88 42.54
CA CYS A 29 43.88 -26.08 43.71
C CYS A 29 42.68 -26.74 44.39
N SER A 30 42.92 -27.43 45.51
CA SER A 30 41.92 -28.06 46.35
C SER A 30 41.12 -27.03 47.13
N GLY A 31 40.60 -26.01 46.44
CA GLY A 31 39.38 -25.35 46.86
C GLY A 31 38.26 -26.34 46.60
N GLN A 32 37.72 -26.97 47.65
CA GLN A 32 36.60 -27.89 47.49
C GLN A 32 35.51 -27.16 46.73
N ASP A 33 35.14 -27.69 45.55
CA ASP A 33 34.01 -27.16 44.80
C ASP A 33 32.77 -27.35 45.68
N THR A 34 32.28 -26.26 46.25
CA THR A 34 31.12 -26.25 47.17
C THR A 34 29.80 -26.24 46.40
N ARG A 35 29.85 -26.32 45.06
CA ARG A 35 28.67 -26.36 44.21
C ARG A 35 27.99 -27.73 44.28
N ILE A 36 26.67 -27.69 44.42
CA ILE A 36 25.82 -28.87 44.55
C ILE A 36 25.38 -29.30 43.17
N LYS A 37 25.56 -30.58 42.85
CA LYS A 37 25.16 -31.16 41.57
C LYS A 37 23.65 -31.45 41.57
N ILE A 38 22.94 -30.95 40.57
CA ILE A 38 21.53 -31.24 40.33
C ILE A 38 21.36 -31.99 39.01
N ARG A 39 20.37 -32.88 38.96
CA ARG A 39 19.95 -33.59 37.74
C ARG A 39 18.47 -33.34 37.48
N PHE A 40 18.16 -32.90 36.26
CA PHE A 40 16.80 -32.63 35.80
C PHE A 40 16.15 -33.87 35.19
N ASN A 41 14.82 -33.82 34.97
CA ASN A 41 14.05 -34.98 34.49
C ASN A 41 14.52 -35.54 33.13
N GLU A 42 15.02 -34.67 32.25
CA GLU A 42 15.51 -35.01 30.91
C GLU A 42 16.98 -35.48 30.91
N GLY A 43 17.57 -35.64 32.10
CA GLY A 43 18.97 -36.02 32.26
C GLY A 43 19.95 -34.85 32.19
N GLY A 44 19.48 -33.61 32.05
CA GLY A 44 20.32 -32.43 32.13
C GLY A 44 20.98 -32.29 33.50
N HIS A 45 22.24 -31.86 33.50
CA HIS A 45 23.02 -31.64 34.71
C HIS A 45 23.21 -30.13 34.95
N GLY A 46 23.31 -29.75 36.22
CA GLY A 46 23.65 -28.39 36.63
C GLY A 46 24.42 -28.35 37.93
N LEU A 47 25.05 -27.22 38.19
CA LEU A 47 25.78 -26.88 39.40
C LEU A 47 25.10 -25.69 40.07
N ILE A 48 24.61 -25.92 41.29
CA ILE A 48 23.95 -24.90 42.10
C ILE A 48 24.96 -24.33 43.09
N ASN A 49 25.05 -23.00 43.12
CA ASN A 49 25.63 -22.26 44.21
C ASN A 49 24.51 -21.57 44.98
N GLY A 50 24.38 -21.88 46.26
CA GLY A 50 23.35 -21.32 47.12
C GLY A 50 23.86 -21.05 48.52
N SER A 51 23.04 -20.36 49.30
CA SER A 51 23.28 -20.13 50.72
C SER A 51 22.01 -20.38 51.51
N ILE A 52 22.19 -20.89 52.72
CA ILE A 52 21.11 -21.16 53.67
C ILE A 52 21.51 -20.60 55.03
N GLN A 53 20.54 -20.04 55.75
CA GLN A 53 20.70 -19.65 57.13
C GLN A 53 19.93 -20.63 58.01
N PHE A 54 20.41 -20.88 59.22
CA PHE A 54 19.75 -21.79 60.15
C PHE A 54 19.93 -21.32 61.58
N ASP A 55 18.88 -21.50 62.37
CA ASP A 55 18.90 -21.28 63.81
C ASP A 55 19.19 -22.61 64.50
N MET A 56 20.15 -22.60 65.42
CA MET A 56 20.38 -23.71 66.35
C MET A 56 19.32 -23.69 67.46
N PRO A 57 18.87 -24.87 67.93
CA PRO A 57 17.94 -24.95 69.05
C PRO A 57 18.58 -24.40 70.34
N LEU A 58 17.78 -23.74 71.16
CA LEU A 58 18.20 -23.31 72.51
C LEU A 58 17.87 -24.34 73.59
N ASP A 59 17.15 -25.41 73.23
CA ASP A 59 16.72 -26.45 74.17
C ASP A 59 17.87 -27.40 74.54
N ALA A 60 18.07 -27.61 75.85
CA ALA A 60 19.13 -28.48 76.37
C ALA A 60 19.04 -29.93 75.86
N GLU A 61 17.82 -30.46 75.67
CA GLU A 61 17.64 -31.83 75.15
C GLU A 61 18.13 -31.98 73.71
N ASN A 62 17.80 -31.01 72.85
CA ASN A 62 18.16 -31.04 71.43
C ASN A 62 19.66 -30.77 71.26
N LEU A 63 20.23 -29.86 72.04
CA LEU A 63 21.68 -29.62 72.08
C LEU A 63 22.45 -30.87 72.51
N THR A 64 21.98 -31.59 73.53
CA THR A 64 22.62 -32.85 73.97
C THR A 64 22.56 -33.91 72.88
N LYS A 65 21.40 -34.06 72.19
CA LYS A 65 21.25 -35.00 71.07
C LYS A 65 22.22 -34.66 69.92
N ILE A 66 22.31 -33.39 69.54
CA ILE A 66 23.20 -32.92 68.48
C ILE A 66 24.66 -33.17 68.87
N GLN A 67 25.07 -32.76 70.07
CA GLN A 67 26.44 -32.91 70.55
C GLN A 67 26.83 -34.39 70.68
N SER A 68 25.93 -35.25 71.14
CA SER A 68 26.18 -36.70 71.26
C SER A 68 26.39 -37.41 69.92
N LYS A 69 25.75 -36.93 68.85
CA LYS A 69 25.83 -37.56 67.52
C LYS A 69 26.94 -37.01 66.65
N PHE A 70 27.15 -35.69 66.68
CA PHE A 70 28.05 -35.01 65.74
C PHE A 70 29.33 -34.48 66.40
N GLY A 71 29.30 -34.22 67.71
CA GLY A 71 30.48 -33.86 68.53
C GLY A 71 31.11 -32.49 68.26
N SER A 72 30.95 -31.92 67.06
CA SER A 72 31.51 -30.63 66.65
C SER A 72 30.57 -29.88 65.72
N GLU A 73 30.69 -28.55 65.70
CA GLU A 73 29.91 -27.67 64.82
C GLU A 73 30.16 -27.99 63.33
N GLU A 74 31.42 -28.20 62.95
CA GLU A 74 31.76 -28.56 61.57
C GLU A 74 31.12 -29.87 61.12
N ALA A 75 31.02 -30.86 62.02
CA ALA A 75 30.36 -32.12 61.72
C ALA A 75 28.85 -31.95 61.55
N ILE A 76 28.19 -31.07 62.31
CA ILE A 76 26.77 -30.76 62.12
C ILE A 76 26.55 -30.15 60.74
N VAL A 77 27.37 -29.16 60.38
CA VAL A 77 27.24 -28.49 59.08
C VAL A 77 27.47 -29.48 57.94
N ARG A 78 28.57 -30.25 57.96
CA ARG A 78 28.93 -31.18 56.87
C ARG A 78 28.06 -32.44 56.81
N GLN A 79 27.76 -33.06 57.95
CA GLN A 79 27.08 -34.36 57.96
C GLN A 79 25.56 -34.24 58.03
N LEU A 80 25.02 -33.19 58.65
CA LEU A 80 23.57 -33.00 58.76
C LEU A 80 23.08 -31.99 57.73
N ILE A 81 23.54 -30.73 57.81
CA ILE A 81 22.98 -29.65 57.00
C ILE A 81 23.27 -29.85 55.51
N HIS A 82 24.55 -30.04 55.14
CA HIS A 82 24.93 -30.29 53.75
C HIS A 82 24.23 -31.54 53.19
N THR A 83 24.17 -32.63 53.95
CA THR A 83 23.52 -33.87 53.47
C THR A 83 22.02 -33.69 53.24
N VAL A 84 21.32 -32.95 54.12
CA VAL A 84 19.89 -32.66 53.94
C VAL A 84 19.65 -31.72 52.75
N VAL A 85 20.47 -30.67 52.60
CA VAL A 85 20.36 -29.71 51.50
C VAL A 85 20.69 -30.38 50.16
N ASP A 86 21.78 -31.14 50.08
CA ASP A 86 22.18 -31.89 48.88
C ASP A 86 21.09 -32.86 48.45
N LYS A 87 20.53 -33.61 49.40
CA LYS A 87 19.45 -34.54 49.13
C LYS A 87 18.17 -33.83 48.67
N SER A 88 17.82 -32.72 49.29
CA SER A 88 16.63 -31.92 48.91
C SER A 88 16.77 -31.33 47.51
N ILE A 89 17.96 -30.80 47.18
CA ILE A 89 18.27 -30.29 45.84
C ILE A 89 18.24 -31.42 44.81
N TYR A 90 18.87 -32.56 45.10
CA TYR A 90 18.89 -33.72 44.21
C TYR A 90 17.49 -34.27 43.93
N MET A 91 16.63 -34.35 44.95
CA MET A 91 15.24 -34.81 44.81
C MET A 91 14.34 -33.75 44.16
N SER A 92 14.68 -32.47 44.27
CA SER A 92 13.95 -31.39 43.60
C SER A 92 14.17 -31.33 42.09
N GLY A 93 15.35 -31.73 41.61
CA GLY A 93 15.74 -31.62 40.20
C GLY A 93 14.80 -32.34 39.23
N PRO A 94 14.39 -33.60 39.48
CA PRO A 94 13.45 -34.31 38.62
C PRO A 94 12.04 -33.71 38.52
N HIS A 95 11.66 -32.74 39.37
CA HIS A 95 10.35 -32.09 39.28
C HIS A 95 10.21 -31.11 38.12
N MET A 96 11.31 -30.79 37.43
CA MET A 96 11.31 -29.89 36.28
C MET A 96 12.35 -30.30 35.23
N SER A 97 12.22 -29.74 34.03
CA SER A 97 13.24 -29.84 32.99
C SER A 97 14.26 -28.72 33.11
N SER A 98 15.43 -28.91 32.50
CA SER A 98 16.52 -27.92 32.52
C SER A 98 16.10 -26.63 31.81
N ARG A 99 15.21 -26.74 30.80
CA ARG A 99 14.59 -25.57 30.15
C ARG A 99 13.68 -24.80 31.10
N GLU A 100 12.80 -25.51 31.81
CA GLU A 100 11.87 -24.90 32.76
C GLU A 100 12.62 -24.22 33.92
N SER A 101 13.67 -24.85 34.44
CA SER A 101 14.50 -24.28 35.50
C SER A 101 15.32 -23.08 35.04
N PHE A 102 15.67 -22.99 33.75
CA PHE A 102 16.43 -21.86 33.21
C PHE A 102 15.59 -20.59 33.08
N ALA A 103 14.33 -20.70 32.63
CA ALA A 103 13.50 -19.55 32.30
C ALA A 103 12.32 -19.34 33.26
N GLU A 104 11.35 -20.24 33.23
CA GLU A 104 9.98 -19.96 33.70
C GLU A 104 9.74 -20.41 35.15
N LYS A 105 10.45 -21.43 35.63
CA LYS A 105 10.20 -22.10 36.92
C LYS A 105 11.37 -22.05 37.89
N ARG A 106 12.34 -21.13 37.71
CA ARG A 106 13.45 -20.98 38.67
C ARG A 106 12.96 -20.64 40.08
N THR A 107 11.93 -19.79 40.18
CA THR A 107 11.31 -19.44 41.48
C THR A 107 10.62 -20.64 42.11
N ASP A 108 9.99 -21.50 41.30
CA ASP A 108 9.37 -22.73 41.79
C ASP A 108 10.42 -23.73 42.29
N LEU A 109 11.60 -23.79 41.67
CA LEU A 109 12.71 -24.62 42.17
C LEU A 109 13.11 -24.20 43.58
N VAL A 110 13.31 -22.89 43.81
CA VAL A 110 13.65 -22.35 45.13
C VAL A 110 12.58 -22.73 46.15
N ARG A 111 11.30 -22.53 45.82
CA ARG A 111 10.17 -22.85 46.70
C ARG A 111 10.06 -24.35 47.02
N ILE A 112 10.28 -25.22 46.03
CA ILE A 112 10.26 -26.68 46.21
C ILE A 112 11.42 -27.12 47.10
N VAL A 113 12.61 -26.54 46.91
CA VAL A 113 13.79 -26.85 47.72
C VAL A 113 13.61 -26.36 49.16
N GLU A 114 13.11 -25.13 49.36
CA GLU A 114 12.78 -24.58 50.67
C GLU A 114 11.83 -25.48 51.45
N ASP A 115 10.72 -25.87 50.84
CA ASP A 115 9.75 -26.74 51.50
C ASP A 115 10.32 -28.13 51.81
N GLN A 116 11.15 -28.70 50.92
CA GLN A 116 11.79 -30.00 51.17
C GLN A 116 12.82 -29.95 52.30
N ILE A 117 13.54 -28.83 52.43
CA ILE A 117 14.50 -28.62 53.52
C ILE A 117 13.77 -28.45 54.86
N GLU A 118 12.68 -27.69 54.89
CA GLU A 118 11.92 -27.42 56.11
C GLU A 118 11.10 -28.62 56.58
N ASN A 119 10.36 -29.23 55.66
CA ASN A 119 9.29 -30.16 56.01
C ASN A 119 9.60 -31.61 55.61
N GLY A 120 10.67 -31.85 54.83
CA GLY A 120 11.11 -33.17 54.39
C GLY A 120 10.75 -33.49 52.94
N ILE A 121 11.28 -34.60 52.43
CA ILE A 121 11.30 -34.93 51.00
C ILE A 121 9.92 -35.37 50.51
N TYR A 122 9.52 -34.87 49.34
CA TYR A 122 8.26 -35.23 48.70
C TYR A 122 8.20 -36.70 48.27
N ALA A 123 7.04 -37.33 48.44
CA ALA A 123 6.71 -38.58 47.76
C ALA A 123 6.31 -38.24 46.33
N THR A 124 7.03 -38.80 45.36
CA THR A 124 6.86 -38.48 43.95
C THR A 124 6.23 -39.65 43.20
N LEU A 125 5.44 -39.34 42.17
CA LEU A 125 4.91 -40.32 41.24
C LEU A 125 5.25 -39.87 39.82
N GLN A 126 5.89 -40.75 39.07
CA GLN A 126 6.19 -40.51 37.66
C GLN A 126 4.90 -40.71 36.87
N LYS A 127 4.38 -39.64 36.27
CA LYS A 127 3.30 -39.74 35.28
C LYS A 127 3.84 -39.34 33.92
N GLU A 128 3.50 -40.14 32.92
CA GLU A 128 3.70 -39.78 31.53
C GLU A 128 2.61 -38.79 31.13
N ALA A 129 2.96 -37.50 31.08
CA ALA A 129 2.06 -36.47 30.61
C ALA A 129 2.27 -36.27 29.11
N LYS A 130 1.22 -36.50 28.32
CA LYS A 130 1.20 -36.13 26.90
C LYS A 130 0.99 -34.63 26.80
N VAL A 131 2.08 -33.88 26.69
CA VAL A 131 2.01 -32.43 26.48
C VAL A 131 2.00 -32.20 24.98
N LYS A 132 0.93 -31.57 24.50
CA LYS A 132 0.83 -31.15 23.10
C LYS A 132 1.72 -29.94 22.90
N ASP A 133 2.71 -30.07 22.01
CA ASP A 133 3.64 -28.99 21.72
C ASP A 133 2.87 -27.83 21.06
N PRO A 134 2.84 -26.61 21.63
CA PRO A 134 1.98 -25.51 21.16
C PRO A 134 2.34 -25.01 19.76
N ILE A 135 3.50 -25.42 19.24
CA ILE A 135 4.05 -24.95 17.97
C ILE A 135 3.83 -25.99 16.85
N THR A 136 4.03 -27.28 17.11
CA THR A 136 3.98 -28.33 16.08
C THR A 136 2.73 -29.21 16.16
N GLY A 137 1.99 -29.15 17.26
CA GLY A 137 0.81 -29.99 17.48
C GLY A 137 1.12 -31.47 17.70
N VAL A 138 2.40 -31.86 17.72
CA VAL A 138 2.85 -33.24 17.99
C VAL A 138 2.75 -33.51 19.49
N GLU A 139 2.19 -34.66 19.86
CA GLU A 139 2.14 -35.12 21.25
C GLU A 139 3.56 -35.51 21.70
N LYS A 140 4.16 -34.72 22.59
CA LYS A 140 5.41 -35.09 23.23
C LYS A 140 5.07 -35.73 24.58
N THR A 141 5.39 -37.02 24.73
CA THR A 141 5.33 -37.69 26.03
C THR A 141 6.47 -37.13 26.88
N VAL A 142 6.13 -36.29 27.86
CA VAL A 142 7.09 -35.79 28.85
C VAL A 142 6.80 -36.52 30.15
N THR A 143 7.79 -37.22 30.69
CA THR A 143 7.71 -37.79 32.03
C THR A 143 7.76 -36.65 33.03
N GLN A 144 6.60 -36.33 33.59
CA GLN A 144 6.48 -35.30 34.63
C GLN A 144 6.45 -35.99 35.99
N VAL A 145 7.34 -35.55 36.87
CA VAL A 145 7.38 -36.05 38.24
C VAL A 145 6.44 -35.19 39.08
N GLU A 146 5.23 -35.70 39.33
CA GLU A 146 4.24 -35.02 40.18
C GLU A 146 4.46 -35.37 41.65
N ILE A 147 4.25 -34.39 42.53
CA ILE A 147 4.20 -34.60 43.97
C ILE A 147 2.86 -35.23 44.32
N ILE A 148 2.87 -36.39 44.98
CA ILE A 148 1.65 -37.05 45.44
C ILE A 148 1.00 -36.15 46.49
N THR A 149 -0.20 -35.66 46.18
CA THR A 149 -0.97 -34.82 47.11
C THR A 149 -2.08 -35.67 47.71
N LYS A 150 -2.11 -35.81 49.03
CA LYS A 150 -3.20 -36.47 49.77
C LYS A 150 -3.87 -35.40 50.63
N ASP A 151 -5.19 -35.25 50.49
CA ASP A 151 -5.99 -34.27 51.24
C ASP A 151 -5.49 -32.81 51.10
N GLY A 152 -5.02 -32.44 49.90
CA GLY A 152 -4.52 -31.09 49.61
C GLY A 152 -3.14 -30.78 50.22
N LYS A 153 -2.51 -31.74 50.89
CA LYS A 153 -1.14 -31.61 51.41
C LYS A 153 -0.18 -32.55 50.66
N PRO A 154 1.03 -32.11 50.34
CA PRO A 154 2.01 -32.97 49.70
C PRO A 154 2.40 -34.10 50.66
N GLN A 155 2.28 -35.34 50.20
CA GLN A 155 2.73 -36.51 50.94
C GLN A 155 4.26 -36.52 50.94
N ARG A 156 4.86 -36.82 52.09
CA ARG A 156 6.30 -36.83 52.27
C ARG A 156 6.79 -38.27 52.43
N GLN A 157 7.89 -38.60 51.75
CA GLN A 157 8.54 -39.91 51.86
C GLN A 157 9.37 -40.00 53.14
N GLU A 158 10.01 -38.88 53.51
CA GLU A 158 10.82 -38.77 54.73
C GLU A 158 10.39 -37.53 55.53
N ALA A 159 10.40 -37.67 56.86
CA ALA A 159 10.16 -36.56 57.76
C ALA A 159 11.34 -35.58 57.79
N ALA A 160 11.08 -34.33 58.18
CA ALA A 160 12.09 -33.29 58.32
C ALA A 160 13.21 -33.69 59.29
N GLN A 161 14.39 -33.97 58.75
CA GLN A 161 15.54 -34.40 59.54
C GLN A 161 16.06 -33.25 60.42
N LEU A 162 15.97 -31.99 59.95
CA LEU A 162 16.43 -30.82 60.69
C LEU A 162 15.52 -30.49 61.88
N THR A 163 14.19 -30.54 61.68
CA THR A 163 13.20 -30.30 62.74
C THR A 163 13.30 -31.34 63.86
N ALA A 164 13.68 -32.59 63.55
CA ALA A 164 13.90 -33.63 64.56
C ALA A 164 15.05 -33.28 65.54
N PHE A 165 15.97 -32.41 65.13
CA PHE A 165 17.03 -31.87 65.97
C PHE A 165 16.72 -30.45 66.47
N GLY A 166 15.55 -29.89 66.18
CA GLY A 166 15.18 -28.51 66.55
C GLY A 166 15.91 -27.43 65.76
N ILE A 167 16.59 -27.78 64.67
CA ILE A 167 17.26 -26.82 63.78
C ILE A 167 16.21 -26.23 62.83
N ARG A 168 16.11 -24.90 62.77
CA ARG A 168 15.18 -24.21 61.88
C ARG A 168 15.95 -23.55 60.73
N PRO A 169 15.89 -24.12 59.51
CA PRO A 169 16.43 -23.45 58.33
C PRO A 169 15.52 -22.27 57.93
N PHE A 170 16.11 -21.20 57.41
CA PHE A 170 15.40 -20.06 56.86
C PHE A 170 16.23 -19.37 55.77
N ASN A 171 15.56 -18.60 54.90
CA ASN A 171 16.19 -17.82 53.82
C ASN A 171 17.12 -18.65 52.92
N PHE A 172 16.61 -19.70 52.29
CA PHE A 172 17.37 -20.39 51.25
C PHE A 172 17.43 -19.53 49.99
N THR A 173 18.61 -19.37 49.41
CA THR A 173 18.79 -18.55 48.21
C THR A 173 19.72 -19.24 47.23
N ILE A 174 19.34 -19.28 45.96
CA ILE A 174 20.19 -19.76 44.87
C ILE A 174 20.91 -18.56 44.26
N LYS A 175 22.22 -18.48 44.48
CA LYS A 175 23.10 -17.42 43.95
C LYS A 175 23.34 -17.60 42.46
N SER A 176 23.75 -18.80 42.03
CA SER A 176 23.92 -19.14 40.62
C SER A 176 23.50 -20.59 40.35
N LEU A 177 23.06 -20.84 39.12
CA LEU A 177 22.75 -22.16 38.60
C LEU A 177 23.42 -22.24 37.23
N ASP A 178 24.57 -22.91 37.20
CA ASP A 178 25.40 -23.06 36.02
C ASP A 178 25.07 -24.43 35.39
N TYR A 179 24.70 -24.44 34.13
CA TYR A 179 24.43 -25.68 33.40
C TYR A 179 25.71 -26.19 32.76
N TYR A 180 25.78 -27.49 32.50
CA TYR A 180 26.87 -28.03 31.68
C TYR A 180 26.71 -27.54 30.22
N GLU A 181 27.84 -27.40 29.52
CA GLU A 181 27.90 -26.81 28.16
C GLU A 181 27.05 -27.58 27.13
N ASP A 182 26.90 -28.89 27.29
CA ASP A 182 26.02 -29.73 26.48
C ASP A 182 24.54 -29.36 26.65
N VAL A 183 24.10 -29.17 27.90
CA VAL A 183 22.74 -28.75 28.22
C VAL A 183 22.49 -27.32 27.76
N GLU A 184 23.41 -26.40 28.00
CA GLU A 184 23.27 -25.00 27.57
C GLU A 184 23.15 -24.90 26.04
N ARG A 185 24.00 -25.60 25.30
CA ARG A 185 23.93 -25.67 23.84
C ARG A 185 22.61 -26.27 23.35
N GLN A 186 22.09 -27.30 24.02
CA GLN A 186 20.79 -27.88 23.69
C GLN A 186 19.64 -26.89 23.95
N ILE A 187 19.68 -26.14 25.06
CA ILE A 187 18.70 -25.10 25.38
C ILE A 187 18.76 -24.00 24.30
N GLN A 188 19.96 -23.53 23.93
CA GLN A 188 20.14 -22.52 22.88
C GLN A 188 19.62 -23.01 21.52
N GLN A 189 19.94 -24.26 21.13
CA GLN A 189 19.46 -24.83 19.88
C GLN A 189 17.93 -24.93 19.84
N GLN A 190 17.30 -25.34 20.95
CA GLN A 190 15.83 -25.38 21.03
C GLN A 190 15.20 -23.99 21.00
N GLN A 191 15.83 -22.99 21.64
CA GLN A 191 15.36 -21.60 21.55
C GLN A 191 15.44 -21.08 20.11
N GLN A 192 16.52 -21.38 19.40
CA GLN A 192 16.67 -21.02 17.98
C GLN A 192 15.61 -21.70 17.11
N LEU A 193 15.36 -23.00 17.29
CA LEU A 193 14.32 -23.73 16.56
C LEU A 193 12.92 -23.16 16.86
N ASN A 194 12.61 -22.90 18.14
CA ASN A 194 11.32 -22.31 18.50
C ASN A 194 11.16 -20.90 17.91
N MET A 195 12.22 -20.10 17.92
CA MET A 195 12.24 -18.78 17.28
C MET A 195 12.08 -18.90 15.76
N GLU A 196 12.74 -19.86 15.11
CA GLU A 196 12.62 -20.12 13.68
C GLU A 196 11.20 -20.55 13.30
N VAL A 197 10.53 -21.38 14.10
CA VAL A 197 9.14 -21.72 13.83
C VAL A 197 8.22 -20.52 14.07
N GLN A 198 8.47 -19.69 15.10
CA GLN A 198 7.72 -18.45 15.29
C GLN A 198 7.91 -17.48 14.12
N ILE A 199 9.13 -17.36 13.60
CA ILE A 199 9.44 -16.60 12.38
C ILE A 199 8.67 -17.19 11.20
N SER A 200 8.71 -18.50 11.01
CA SER A 200 8.00 -19.19 9.93
C SER A 200 6.49 -18.96 9.99
N ILE A 201 5.88 -19.02 11.18
CA ILE A 201 4.46 -18.71 11.39
C ILE A 201 4.18 -17.23 11.07
N ALA A 202 5.06 -16.31 11.49
CA ALA A 202 4.93 -14.90 11.19
C ALA A 202 5.07 -14.61 9.69
N GLU A 203 6.00 -15.27 9.01
CA GLU A 203 6.19 -15.17 7.56
C GLU A 203 5.01 -15.74 6.78
N ALA A 204 4.46 -16.88 7.22
CA ALA A 204 3.25 -17.46 6.66
C ALA A 204 2.06 -16.50 6.78
N LYS A 205 1.81 -15.96 7.98
CA LYS A 205 0.77 -14.93 8.19
C LYS A 205 1.00 -13.67 7.34
N LYS A 206 2.26 -13.23 7.21
CA LYS A 206 2.63 -12.10 6.35
C LYS A 206 2.40 -12.41 4.87
N ALA A 207 2.65 -13.64 4.43
CA ALA A 207 2.36 -14.09 3.07
C ALA A 207 0.85 -14.13 2.79
N GLU A 208 0.05 -14.67 3.72
CA GLU A 208 -1.41 -14.65 3.63
C GLU A 208 -1.95 -13.22 3.56
N GLN A 209 -1.47 -12.33 4.43
CA GLN A 209 -1.87 -10.93 4.40
C GLN A 209 -1.48 -10.25 3.08
N ARG A 210 -0.29 -10.53 2.53
CA ARG A 210 0.10 -10.03 1.21
C ARG A 210 -0.80 -10.54 0.10
N ALA A 211 -1.20 -11.81 0.15
CA ALA A 211 -2.12 -12.38 -0.84
C ALA A 211 -3.50 -11.69 -0.78
N ILE A 212 -4.01 -11.42 0.42
CA ILE A 212 -5.25 -10.64 0.61
C ILE A 212 -5.09 -9.22 0.06
N THR A 213 -4.00 -8.53 0.41
CA THR A 213 -3.73 -7.18 -0.08
C THR A 213 -3.62 -7.14 -1.61
N VAL A 214 -2.94 -8.10 -2.25
CA VAL A 214 -2.83 -8.18 -3.71
C VAL A 214 -4.19 -8.48 -4.35
N ALA A 215 -5.00 -9.36 -3.76
CA ALA A 215 -6.34 -9.66 -4.25
C ALA A 215 -7.27 -8.44 -4.16
N GLU A 216 -7.25 -7.72 -3.03
CA GLU A 216 -8.03 -6.48 -2.85
C GLU A 216 -7.53 -5.36 -3.76
N GLN A 217 -6.21 -5.20 -3.94
CA GLN A 217 -5.64 -4.25 -4.90
C GLN A 217 -6.02 -4.62 -6.33
N GLY A 218 -6.03 -5.91 -6.68
CA GLY A 218 -6.49 -6.40 -7.98
C GLY A 218 -7.96 -6.06 -8.23
N LYS A 219 -8.83 -6.25 -7.22
CA LYS A 219 -10.24 -5.82 -7.28
C LYS A 219 -10.37 -4.31 -7.43
N ALA A 220 -9.60 -3.53 -6.67
CA ALA A 220 -9.59 -2.07 -6.75
C ALA A 220 -9.16 -1.58 -8.14
N ASN A 221 -8.08 -2.13 -8.69
CA ASN A 221 -7.60 -1.79 -10.04
C ASN A 221 -8.60 -2.20 -11.13
N ALA A 222 -9.23 -3.38 -11.00
CA ALA A 222 -10.27 -3.81 -11.94
C ALA A 222 -11.52 -2.92 -11.88
N ALA A 223 -11.92 -2.49 -10.67
CA ALA A 223 -13.00 -1.52 -10.50
C ALA A 223 -12.60 -0.17 -11.11
N GLN A 224 -11.40 0.33 -10.83
CA GLN A 224 -10.88 1.58 -11.37
C GLN A 224 -10.86 1.56 -12.90
N ALA A 225 -10.36 0.50 -13.53
CA ALA A 225 -10.36 0.37 -14.99
C ALA A 225 -11.78 0.36 -15.58
N LYS A 226 -12.75 -0.28 -14.91
CA LYS A 226 -14.17 -0.22 -15.32
C LYS A 226 -14.71 1.21 -15.22
N TRP A 227 -14.43 1.92 -14.12
CA TRP A 227 -14.86 3.31 -13.95
C TRP A 227 -14.20 4.24 -14.98
N GLU A 228 -12.92 4.05 -15.29
CA GLU A 228 -12.21 4.81 -16.33
C GLU A 228 -12.84 4.58 -17.71
N GLN A 229 -13.20 3.34 -18.05
CA GLN A 229 -13.93 3.03 -19.29
C GLN A 229 -15.31 3.67 -19.33
N GLU A 230 -16.07 3.63 -18.22
CA GLU A 230 -17.38 4.28 -18.15
C GLU A 230 -17.27 5.81 -18.23
N VAL A 231 -16.21 6.40 -17.65
CA VAL A 231 -15.90 7.84 -17.78
C VAL A 231 -15.54 8.19 -19.22
N GLU A 232 -14.76 7.35 -19.92
CA GLU A 232 -14.42 7.57 -21.32
C GLU A 232 -15.64 7.44 -22.23
N LYS A 233 -16.50 6.44 -22.00
CA LYS A 233 -17.80 6.33 -22.69
C LYS A 233 -18.67 7.55 -22.43
N ALA A 234 -18.78 8.01 -21.17
CA ALA A 234 -19.54 9.20 -20.83
C ALA A 234 -18.98 10.45 -21.52
N LYS A 235 -17.65 10.62 -21.57
CA LYS A 235 -16.98 11.70 -22.33
C LYS A 235 -17.26 11.61 -23.84
N ALA A 236 -17.23 10.41 -24.42
CA ALA A 236 -17.55 10.20 -25.83
C ALA A 236 -19.02 10.52 -26.14
N VAL A 237 -19.96 10.08 -25.30
CA VAL A 237 -21.39 10.38 -25.44
C VAL A 237 -21.65 11.88 -25.30
N THR A 238 -21.12 12.51 -24.25
CA THR A 238 -21.27 13.97 -24.06
C THR A 238 -20.65 14.78 -25.21
N LYS A 239 -19.49 14.35 -25.74
CA LYS A 239 -18.90 14.98 -26.93
C LYS A 239 -19.79 14.80 -28.17
N ALA A 240 -20.35 13.61 -28.38
CA ALA A 240 -21.27 13.35 -29.48
C ALA A 240 -22.57 14.16 -29.36
N GLU A 241 -23.13 14.28 -28.14
CA GLU A 241 -24.29 15.13 -27.86
C GLU A 241 -23.97 16.62 -28.10
N GLN A 242 -22.78 17.08 -27.68
CA GLN A 242 -22.31 18.43 -27.98
C GLN A 242 -22.19 18.68 -29.49
N GLU A 243 -21.61 17.75 -30.25
CA GLU A 243 -21.50 17.87 -31.71
C GLU A 243 -22.86 17.87 -32.41
N LEU A 244 -23.80 17.04 -31.96
CA LEU A 244 -25.18 17.03 -32.46
C LEU A 244 -25.88 18.35 -32.17
N GLU A 245 -25.76 18.88 -30.94
CA GLU A 245 -26.37 20.14 -30.58
C GLU A 245 -25.76 21.33 -31.36
N VAL A 246 -24.44 21.33 -31.59
CA VAL A 246 -23.78 22.31 -32.46
C VAL A 246 -24.30 22.21 -33.90
N ALA A 247 -24.46 20.99 -34.44
CA ALA A 247 -25.02 20.80 -35.77
C ALA A 247 -26.48 21.29 -35.86
N ARG A 248 -27.29 21.04 -34.82
CA ARG A 248 -28.68 21.51 -34.72
C ARG A 248 -28.76 23.04 -34.66
N LEU A 249 -27.93 23.66 -33.83
CA LEU A 249 -27.84 25.12 -33.73
C LEU A 249 -27.36 25.74 -35.05
N ASN A 250 -26.39 25.14 -35.73
CA ASN A 250 -25.94 25.59 -37.05
C ASN A 250 -27.03 25.48 -38.12
N ALA A 251 -27.82 24.40 -38.13
CA ALA A 251 -28.96 24.26 -39.03
C ALA A 251 -30.03 25.34 -38.76
N GLN A 252 -30.36 25.58 -37.48
CA GLN A 252 -31.28 26.66 -37.09
C GLN A 252 -30.73 28.04 -37.47
N ALA A 253 -29.43 28.29 -37.24
CA ALA A 253 -28.78 29.53 -37.64
C ALA A 253 -28.82 29.73 -39.15
N ALA A 254 -28.59 28.68 -39.95
CA ALA A 254 -28.70 28.73 -41.40
C ALA A 254 -30.14 29.02 -41.88
N GLU A 255 -31.16 28.44 -41.22
CA GLU A 255 -32.56 28.76 -41.50
C GLU A 255 -32.91 30.21 -41.18
N GLN A 256 -32.46 30.71 -40.03
CA GLN A 256 -32.67 32.11 -39.64
C GLN A 256 -31.92 33.07 -40.57
N PHE A 257 -30.71 32.71 -40.99
CA PHE A 257 -29.92 33.48 -41.95
C PHE A 257 -30.63 33.55 -43.32
N LYS A 258 -31.14 32.42 -43.82
CA LYS A 258 -31.96 32.38 -45.04
C LYS A 258 -33.19 33.27 -44.94
N ARG A 259 -33.91 33.25 -43.81
CA ARG A 259 -35.06 34.15 -43.58
C ARG A 259 -34.64 35.61 -43.55
N ALA A 260 -33.53 35.93 -42.89
CA ALA A 260 -32.99 37.28 -42.84
C ALA A 260 -32.57 37.80 -44.23
N GLU A 261 -31.98 36.94 -45.07
CA GLU A 261 -31.63 37.29 -46.45
C GLU A 261 -32.86 37.49 -47.34
N ILE A 262 -33.89 36.67 -47.21
CA ILE A 262 -35.16 36.88 -47.94
C ILE A 262 -35.78 38.21 -47.54
N LEU A 263 -35.88 38.52 -46.24
CA LEU A 263 -36.41 39.79 -45.75
C LEU A 263 -35.56 40.99 -46.19
N ARG A 264 -34.23 40.86 -46.19
CA ARG A 264 -33.33 41.89 -46.72
C ARG A 264 -33.51 42.06 -48.23
N GLY A 265 -33.64 40.96 -48.97
CA GLY A 265 -33.91 40.96 -50.42
C GLY A 265 -35.26 41.58 -50.76
N GLU A 266 -36.31 41.33 -49.96
CA GLU A 266 -37.62 41.97 -50.08
C GLU A 266 -37.54 43.47 -49.77
N GLY A 267 -36.81 43.86 -48.71
CA GLY A 267 -36.54 45.26 -48.38
C GLY A 267 -35.77 45.99 -49.47
N GLU A 268 -34.76 45.35 -50.06
CA GLU A 268 -34.00 45.90 -51.18
C GLU A 268 -34.81 45.94 -52.48
N GLY A 269 -35.62 44.93 -52.74
CA GLY A 269 -36.51 44.85 -53.90
C GLY A 269 -37.61 45.90 -53.84
N THR A 270 -38.25 46.08 -52.68
CA THR A 270 -39.23 47.14 -52.45
C THR A 270 -38.60 48.53 -52.54
N ARG A 271 -37.40 48.74 -51.97
CA ARG A 271 -36.63 49.97 -52.14
C ARG A 271 -36.32 50.25 -53.61
N LYS A 272 -35.80 49.26 -54.36
CA LYS A 272 -35.53 49.39 -55.79
C LYS A 272 -36.79 49.68 -56.60
N ARG A 273 -37.92 49.06 -56.25
CA ARG A 273 -39.22 49.31 -56.90
C ARG A 273 -39.72 50.74 -56.64
N LEU A 274 -39.61 51.23 -55.41
CA LEU A 274 -39.99 52.60 -55.07
C LEU A 274 -39.11 53.63 -55.76
N VAL A 275 -37.79 53.42 -55.80
CA VAL A 275 -36.87 54.27 -56.57
C VAL A 275 -37.20 54.23 -58.07
N MET A 276 -37.50 53.05 -58.62
CA MET A 276 -37.88 52.90 -60.03
C MET A 276 -39.22 53.57 -60.37
N GLN A 277 -40.18 53.55 -59.44
CA GLN A 277 -41.46 54.25 -59.57
C GLN A 277 -41.31 55.77 -59.41
N ALA A 278 -40.47 56.23 -58.47
CA ALA A 278 -40.24 57.65 -58.22
C ALA A 278 -39.45 58.31 -59.36
N ASP A 279 -38.42 57.64 -59.89
CA ASP A 279 -37.55 58.19 -60.93
C ASP A 279 -37.99 57.80 -62.35
N GLY A 280 -39.05 57.00 -62.52
CA GLY A 280 -39.55 56.54 -63.84
C GLY A 280 -38.51 55.75 -64.66
N GLY A 281 -37.47 55.24 -64.00
CA GLY A 281 -36.29 54.65 -64.63
C GLY A 281 -35.41 55.63 -65.40
N LEU A 282 -35.55 56.95 -65.21
CA LEU A 282 -34.79 57.96 -65.95
C LEU A 282 -33.28 57.80 -65.77
N GLN A 283 -32.79 57.52 -64.56
CA GLN A 283 -31.35 57.31 -64.31
C GLN A 283 -30.81 56.02 -64.90
N ALA A 284 -31.51 54.89 -64.73
CA ALA A 284 -31.10 53.61 -65.32
C ALA A 284 -31.16 53.65 -66.86
N LYS A 285 -32.14 54.35 -67.44
CA LYS A 285 -32.23 54.58 -68.89
C LYS A 285 -31.14 55.56 -69.38
N LEU A 286 -30.81 56.60 -68.63
CA LEU A 286 -29.74 57.55 -68.97
C LEU A 286 -28.36 56.89 -68.90
N GLU A 287 -28.09 56.07 -67.89
CA GLU A 287 -26.86 55.26 -67.81
C GLU A 287 -26.79 54.25 -68.94
N ALA A 288 -27.88 53.51 -69.22
CA ALA A 288 -27.93 52.61 -70.36
C ALA A 288 -27.68 53.36 -71.69
N ILE A 289 -28.22 54.58 -71.88
CA ILE A 289 -27.94 55.42 -73.05
C ILE A 289 -26.47 55.86 -73.09
N LYS A 290 -25.86 56.25 -71.97
CA LYS A 290 -24.43 56.60 -71.92
C LYS A 290 -23.53 55.40 -72.22
N GLU A 291 -23.89 54.22 -71.74
CA GLU A 291 -23.18 52.97 -71.99
C GLU A 291 -23.33 52.54 -73.46
N ILE A 292 -24.55 52.58 -74.01
CA ILE A 292 -24.80 52.39 -75.44
C ILE A 292 -24.01 53.40 -76.28
N ASN A 293 -23.95 54.67 -75.89
CA ASN A 293 -23.17 55.70 -76.60
C ASN A 293 -21.67 55.48 -76.49
N LYS A 294 -21.16 54.97 -75.35
CA LYS A 294 -19.76 54.53 -75.25
C LYS A 294 -19.49 53.36 -76.19
N TYR A 295 -20.36 52.34 -76.20
CA TYR A 295 -20.24 51.21 -77.13
C TYR A 295 -20.34 51.64 -78.60
N TYR A 296 -21.22 52.61 -78.95
CA TYR A 296 -21.28 53.22 -80.29
C TYR A 296 -20.01 54.02 -80.61
N ALA A 297 -19.48 54.79 -79.67
CA ALA A 297 -18.27 55.59 -79.86
C ALA A 297 -17.03 54.68 -80.03
N ASP A 298 -16.94 53.60 -79.25
CA ASP A 298 -15.89 52.59 -79.40
C ASP A 298 -16.04 51.85 -80.75
N ALA A 299 -17.27 51.47 -81.14
CA ALA A 299 -17.53 50.85 -82.44
C ALA A 299 -17.22 51.77 -83.63
N ILE A 300 -17.44 53.09 -83.53
CA ILE A 300 -17.07 54.07 -84.57
C ILE A 300 -15.55 54.31 -84.57
N LYS A 301 -14.90 54.33 -83.40
CA LYS A 301 -13.44 54.50 -83.27
C LYS A 301 -12.67 53.29 -83.85
N ASP A 302 -13.23 52.09 -83.75
CA ASP A 302 -12.66 50.86 -84.32
C ASP A 302 -13.05 50.61 -85.79
N TYR A 303 -13.95 51.40 -86.37
CA TYR A 303 -14.39 51.25 -87.77
C TYR A 303 -13.45 51.95 -88.77
N LYS A 304 -12.49 51.20 -89.33
CA LYS A 304 -11.55 51.64 -90.40
C LYS A 304 -12.10 51.43 -91.82
N GLY A 305 -13.26 52.02 -92.15
CA GLY A 305 -13.84 51.99 -93.50
C GLY A 305 -14.43 53.35 -93.89
N ALA A 306 -14.08 53.87 -95.07
CA ALA A 306 -14.32 55.26 -95.51
C ALA A 306 -15.77 55.77 -95.32
N TRP A 307 -15.92 56.86 -94.55
CA TRP A 307 -17.19 57.44 -94.10
C TRP A 307 -17.77 58.53 -95.03
N VAL A 308 -17.24 58.66 -96.24
CA VAL A 308 -17.67 59.65 -97.24
C VAL A 308 -17.69 59.01 -98.64
N PRO A 309 -18.82 59.07 -99.37
CA PRO A 309 -18.87 58.59 -100.75
C PRO A 309 -18.02 59.50 -101.66
N GLN A 310 -16.97 58.96 -102.28
CA GLN A 310 -16.25 59.63 -103.37
C GLN A 310 -16.85 59.25 -104.73
N ILE A 311 -16.82 60.23 -105.63
CA ILE A 311 -17.51 60.37 -106.91
C ILE A 311 -17.15 59.28 -107.94
N VAL A 312 -18.15 58.68 -108.59
CA VAL A 312 -18.10 58.09 -109.95
C VAL A 312 -19.48 58.32 -110.58
N MET A 313 -19.74 59.46 -111.24
CA MET A 313 -19.46 59.92 -112.63
C MET A 313 -20.40 59.33 -113.69
N GLY A 314 -20.90 60.20 -114.58
CA GLY A 314 -22.02 59.94 -115.48
C GLY A 314 -21.85 58.76 -116.43
N GLY A 315 -23.00 58.22 -116.86
CA GLY A 315 -23.15 57.40 -118.05
C GLY A 315 -22.84 55.91 -117.88
N GLU A 316 -23.84 55.17 -117.36
CA GLU A 316 -24.39 53.89 -117.86
C GLU A 316 -23.44 52.72 -118.25
N VAL A 317 -23.59 51.44 -117.86
CA VAL A 317 -24.36 50.62 -116.89
C VAL A 317 -23.61 49.27 -116.86
N GLY A 318 -23.55 48.61 -115.68
CA GLY A 318 -23.21 47.17 -115.55
C GLY A 318 -21.97 46.87 -114.70
N ARG A 319 -21.95 46.84 -113.34
CA ARG A 319 -22.71 46.09 -112.31
C ARG A 319 -21.75 45.18 -111.50
N ALA A 320 -21.12 45.76 -110.47
CA ALA A 320 -20.77 45.23 -109.13
C ALA A 320 -19.89 46.29 -108.39
N PRO A 321 -19.63 46.22 -107.06
CA PRO A 321 -20.48 45.99 -105.89
C PRO A 321 -20.29 47.10 -104.80
N GLY A 322 -21.23 47.37 -103.89
CA GLY A 322 -20.91 48.19 -102.70
C GLY A 322 -22.06 48.79 -101.88
N GLY A 323 -21.90 48.78 -100.54
CA GLY A 323 -22.47 49.81 -99.66
C GLY A 323 -23.13 49.37 -98.34
N ALA A 324 -22.41 48.74 -97.40
CA ALA A 324 -22.87 48.49 -96.01
C ALA A 324 -23.26 49.76 -95.21
N ALA A 325 -22.96 50.96 -95.75
CA ALA A 325 -23.36 52.24 -95.17
C ALA A 325 -24.84 52.56 -95.39
N ASN A 326 -25.46 52.07 -96.47
CA ASN A 326 -26.90 52.28 -96.72
C ASN A 326 -27.75 51.40 -95.79
N ASP A 327 -27.33 50.16 -95.52
CA ASP A 327 -27.97 49.28 -94.53
C ASP A 327 -27.83 49.83 -93.10
N PHE A 328 -26.71 50.48 -92.77
CA PHE A 328 -26.52 51.12 -91.47
C PHE A 328 -27.37 52.38 -91.30
N ILE A 329 -27.52 53.19 -92.35
CA ILE A 329 -28.41 54.35 -92.35
C ILE A 329 -29.88 53.91 -92.29
N ASP A 330 -30.26 52.82 -92.95
CA ASP A 330 -31.60 52.29 -92.86
C ASP A 330 -31.88 51.62 -91.50
N LEU A 331 -30.89 50.98 -90.86
CA LEU A 331 -31.00 50.50 -89.48
C LEU A 331 -31.12 51.66 -88.47
N LEU A 332 -30.38 52.76 -88.68
CA LEU A 332 -30.49 53.97 -87.87
C LEU A 332 -31.83 54.67 -88.06
N LYS A 333 -32.38 54.71 -89.29
CA LYS A 333 -33.74 55.20 -89.56
C LYS A 333 -34.81 54.30 -88.94
N VAL A 334 -34.64 52.97 -88.95
CA VAL A 334 -35.56 52.03 -88.28
C VAL A 334 -35.49 52.17 -86.75
N LYS A 335 -34.31 52.42 -86.19
CA LYS A 335 -34.14 52.70 -84.76
C LYS A 335 -34.73 54.05 -84.35
N ALA A 336 -34.48 55.10 -85.14
CA ALA A 336 -35.10 56.41 -84.95
C ALA A 336 -36.63 56.38 -85.17
N ALA A 337 -37.11 55.55 -86.10
CA ALA A 337 -38.54 55.32 -86.30
C ALA A 337 -39.17 54.54 -85.14
N ARG A 338 -38.46 53.57 -84.53
CA ARG A 338 -38.89 52.93 -83.27
C ARG A 338 -38.91 53.94 -82.12
N ASP A 339 -37.91 54.81 -82.02
CA ASP A 339 -37.87 55.84 -80.98
C ASP A 339 -38.96 56.92 -81.18
N MET A 340 -39.35 57.22 -82.42
CA MET A 340 -40.51 58.10 -82.72
C MET A 340 -41.87 57.40 -82.60
N ALA A 341 -41.94 56.08 -82.77
CA ALA A 341 -43.17 55.29 -82.63
C ALA A 341 -43.47 54.91 -81.16
N VAL A 342 -42.53 55.12 -80.23
CA VAL A 342 -42.83 55.09 -78.80
C VAL A 342 -43.42 56.45 -78.42
N ASP A 343 -44.75 56.47 -78.39
CA ASP A 343 -45.59 57.61 -78.00
C ASP A 343 -45.08 58.29 -76.70
N MET A 344 -44.74 59.57 -76.81
CA MET A 344 -44.27 60.45 -75.72
C MET A 344 -45.40 61.31 -75.12
N SER A 345 -46.68 61.00 -75.37
CA SER A 345 -47.77 61.80 -74.80
C SER A 345 -48.20 61.31 -73.41
N ILE A 346 -47.79 62.07 -72.39
CA ILE A 346 -48.39 62.06 -71.05
C ILE A 346 -49.75 62.77 -71.15
N ALA A 347 -50.85 62.03 -71.09
CA ALA A 347 -52.19 62.59 -70.92
C ALA A 347 -52.50 62.77 -69.43
N GLY A 348 -52.49 64.02 -68.96
CA GLY A 348 -52.98 64.38 -67.63
C GLY A 348 -54.50 64.51 -67.61
N ARG A 349 -55.16 64.01 -66.56
CA ARG A 349 -56.46 64.50 -66.09
C ARG A 349 -56.65 64.31 -64.59
N GLU A 350 -57.33 65.31 -64.03
CA GLU A 350 -57.49 65.69 -62.63
C GLU A 350 -58.35 64.78 -61.73
N GLN A 351 -58.05 64.90 -60.43
CA GLN A 351 -58.91 64.93 -59.22
C GLN A 351 -60.12 63.98 -59.09
N THR A 352 -60.13 63.22 -57.98
CA THR A 352 -61.20 63.24 -56.94
C THR A 352 -60.75 62.52 -55.66
N LYS A 353 -60.74 63.23 -54.53
CA LYS A 353 -60.91 62.69 -53.15
C LYS A 353 -62.41 62.38 -52.93
N PRO A 354 -62.92 61.76 -51.82
CA PRO A 354 -62.33 60.98 -50.71
C PRO A 354 -63.14 59.68 -50.33
N LYS A 355 -62.71 58.99 -49.26
CA LYS A 355 -63.45 58.02 -48.36
C LYS A 355 -63.96 56.70 -48.95
N GLN A 356 -63.49 55.57 -48.41
CA GLN A 356 -63.97 54.93 -47.17
C GLN A 356 -62.89 54.04 -46.58
#